data_AF-A0A7Y5MS14-F1
#
_entry.id   AF-A0A7Y5MS14-F1
#
_cell.length_a   1.000
_cell.length_b   1.000
_cell.length_c   1.000
_cell.angle_alpha   90.00
_cell.angle_beta   90.00
_cell.angle_gamma   90.00
#
_symmetry.space_group_name_H-M   'P 1'
#
loop_
_entity.id
_entity.type
_entity.pdbx_description
1 polymer ?
#
loop_
_entity_poly.entity_id
_entity_poly.type
_entity_poly.pdbx_seq_one_letter_code
_entity_poly.pdbx_strand_id
1 'polypeptide(L)'
;MLKPYLAEKDVFVDSHSVTTRRDRRKNKVYRGGLDKVDHLIKDIKLWLLESQDQSDCWVTTMVDLYAFPYLQKPEWVNGFEGQPDGLHKVLFLEARLLNEFPEFPRFIPYVQLHEYEALLLTDTSRIHDAFADHYPANSLELLNGDIRNLAPEDVNQGQHSAPSKRIIKYYPEYEDNKPVWGSLIAQEIGIEPMRRACPHFDAWISRLEALGS
;
A
#
# COMPACT_ATOMS: atom_id res chain seq x y z
N MET A 1 5.44 -8.96 7.53
CA MET A 1 6.15 -7.79 8.04
C MET A 1 5.32 -7.00 9.06
N LEU A 2 4.21 -6.33 8.67
CA LEU A 2 3.49 -5.43 9.59
C LEU A 2 2.86 -6.11 10.82
N LYS A 3 2.24 -7.29 10.65
CA LYS A 3 1.56 -8.00 11.73
C LYS A 3 2.48 -8.30 12.94
N PRO A 4 3.64 -8.96 12.78
CA PRO A 4 4.54 -9.17 13.90
C PRO A 4 5.10 -7.86 14.45
N TYR A 5 5.40 -6.88 13.60
CA TYR A 5 5.94 -5.59 14.03
C TYR A 5 4.97 -4.81 14.95
N LEU A 6 3.71 -4.67 14.55
CA LEU A 6 2.70 -3.96 15.33
C LEU A 6 2.31 -4.71 16.61
N ALA A 7 2.38 -6.04 16.60
CA ALA A 7 2.13 -6.84 17.80
C ALA A 7 3.14 -6.56 18.93
N GLU A 8 4.40 -6.21 18.60
CA GLU A 8 5.39 -5.75 19.59
C GLU A 8 5.04 -4.40 20.24
N LYS A 9 4.06 -3.69 19.67
CA LYS A 9 3.53 -2.41 20.16
C LYS A 9 2.12 -2.56 20.74
N ASP A 10 1.70 -3.79 21.09
CA ASP A 10 0.36 -4.11 21.57
C ASP A 10 -0.78 -3.78 20.57
N VAL A 11 -0.45 -3.74 19.27
CA VAL A 11 -1.42 -3.52 18.18
C VAL A 11 -1.58 -4.78 17.34
N PHE A 12 -2.73 -5.43 17.46
CA PHE A 12 -3.03 -6.65 16.73
C PHE A 12 -3.79 -6.33 15.44
N VAL A 13 -3.21 -6.70 14.30
CA VAL A 13 -3.80 -6.44 12.98
C VAL A 13 -4.27 -7.70 12.28
N ASP A 14 -5.39 -7.58 11.59
CA ASP A 14 -5.88 -8.54 10.61
C ASP A 14 -6.19 -7.81 9.30
N SER A 15 -5.85 -8.42 8.17
CA SER A 15 -5.97 -7.79 6.85
C SER A 15 -6.95 -8.52 5.95
N HIS A 16 -7.78 -7.74 5.26
CA HIS A 16 -8.80 -8.25 4.37
C HIS A 16 -8.72 -7.53 3.03
N SER A 17 -8.58 -8.29 1.94
CA SER A 17 -8.65 -7.72 0.60
C SER A 17 -10.08 -7.26 0.28
N VAL A 18 -10.19 -6.07 -0.32
CA VAL A 18 -11.48 -5.47 -0.74
C VAL A 18 -12.26 -6.45 -1.60
N THR A 19 -13.56 -6.57 -1.33
CA THR A 19 -14.46 -7.42 -2.11
C THR A 19 -14.78 -6.76 -3.45
N THR A 20 -14.33 -7.34 -4.56
CA THR A 20 -14.62 -6.79 -5.91
C THR A 20 -15.90 -7.33 -6.51
N ARG A 21 -16.21 -8.61 -6.27
CA ARG A 21 -17.43 -9.22 -6.80
C ARG A 21 -17.91 -10.35 -5.93
N ARG A 22 -19.22 -10.45 -5.72
CA ARG A 22 -19.87 -11.63 -5.15
C ARG A 22 -20.71 -12.31 -6.22
N ASP A 23 -20.33 -13.52 -6.61
CA ASP A 23 -21.12 -14.39 -7.48
C ASP A 23 -21.95 -15.33 -6.60
N ARG A 24 -23.21 -14.94 -6.38
CA ARG A 24 -24.17 -15.71 -5.56
C ARG A 24 -24.54 -17.05 -6.19
N ARG A 25 -24.46 -17.19 -7.52
CA ARG A 25 -24.78 -18.45 -8.20
C ARG A 25 -23.69 -19.50 -8.01
N LYS A 26 -22.43 -19.05 -7.90
CA LYS A 26 -21.27 -19.92 -7.65
C LYS A 26 -20.82 -19.94 -6.19
N ASN A 27 -21.55 -19.28 -5.29
CA ASN A 27 -21.15 -19.02 -3.91
C ASN A 27 -19.67 -18.56 -3.78
N LYS A 28 -19.22 -17.71 -4.72
CA LYS A 28 -17.81 -17.30 -4.84
C LYS A 28 -17.66 -15.81 -4.64
N VAL A 29 -16.74 -15.42 -3.77
CA VAL A 29 -16.33 -14.02 -3.57
C VAL A 29 -14.98 -13.81 -4.26
N TYR A 30 -14.93 -12.84 -5.16
CA TYR A 30 -13.70 -12.37 -5.78
C TYR A 30 -13.18 -11.18 -4.97
N ARG A 31 -11.87 -11.16 -4.76
CA ARG A 31 -11.16 -10.18 -3.95
C ARG A 31 -9.89 -9.74 -4.68
N GLY A 32 -9.45 -8.52 -4.42
CA GLY A 32 -8.22 -7.95 -4.99
C GLY A 32 -8.48 -7.05 -6.22
N GLY A 33 -7.70 -5.96 -6.30
CA GLY A 33 -7.88 -4.86 -7.25
C GLY A 33 -9.01 -3.92 -6.80
N LEU A 34 -8.72 -2.63 -6.61
CA LEU A 34 -9.75 -1.66 -6.24
C LEU A 34 -10.47 -1.16 -7.51
N ASP A 35 -11.48 -1.89 -7.97
CA ASP A 35 -12.24 -1.54 -9.19
C ASP A 35 -13.34 -0.51 -8.91
N LYS A 36 -13.87 -0.48 -7.68
CA LYS A 36 -14.93 0.45 -7.26
C LYS A 36 -14.68 1.03 -5.89
N VAL A 37 -14.72 2.35 -5.81
CA VAL A 37 -14.55 3.08 -4.53
C VAL A 37 -15.70 2.79 -3.58
N ASP A 38 -16.91 2.59 -4.09
CA ASP A 38 -18.08 2.23 -3.27
C ASP A 38 -17.94 0.86 -2.60
N HIS A 39 -17.20 -0.08 -3.19
CA HIS A 39 -16.92 -1.36 -2.53
C HIS A 39 -15.99 -1.17 -1.34
N LEU A 40 -14.95 -0.35 -1.49
CA LEU A 40 -14.05 0.02 -0.39
C LEU A 40 -14.82 0.73 0.74
N ILE A 41 -15.61 1.76 0.39
CA ILE A 41 -16.41 2.51 1.38
C ILE A 41 -17.37 1.57 2.12
N LYS A 42 -18.02 0.65 1.40
CA LYS A 42 -18.94 -0.31 1.99
C LYS A 42 -18.27 -1.30 2.93
N ASP A 43 -17.12 -1.85 2.55
CA ASP A 43 -16.37 -2.81 3.38
C ASP A 43 -15.84 -2.09 4.65
N ILE A 44 -15.31 -0.86 4.53
CA ILE A 44 -14.91 -0.03 5.68
C ILE A 44 -16.09 0.22 6.62
N LYS A 45 -17.24 0.65 6.08
CA LYS A 45 -18.44 0.93 6.88
C LYS A 45 -18.92 -0.30 7.63
N LEU A 46 -18.90 -1.46 6.97
CA LEU A 46 -19.30 -2.72 7.57
C LEU A 46 -18.44 -3.02 8.79
N TRP A 47 -17.11 -2.93 8.67
CA TRP A 47 -16.20 -3.24 9.77
C TRP A 47 -16.26 -2.22 10.91
N LEU A 48 -16.45 -0.93 10.59
CA LEU A 48 -16.68 0.10 11.61
C LEU A 48 -17.97 -0.15 12.40
N LEU A 49 -19.04 -0.62 11.74
CA LEU A 49 -20.30 -0.98 12.39
C LEU A 49 -20.20 -2.28 13.20
N GLU A 50 -19.55 -3.31 12.66
CA GLU A 50 -19.36 -4.60 13.34
C GLU A 50 -18.53 -4.46 14.62
N SER A 51 -17.61 -3.48 14.65
CA SER A 51 -16.77 -3.15 15.80
C SER A 51 -17.23 -1.92 16.58
N GLN A 52 -18.49 -1.47 16.38
CA GLN A 52 -18.95 -0.21 16.98
C GLN A 52 -18.86 -0.20 18.52
N ASP A 53 -19.12 -1.35 19.14
CA ASP A 53 -19.14 -1.55 20.59
C ASP A 53 -17.75 -1.86 21.17
N GLN A 54 -16.73 -1.98 20.32
CA GLN A 54 -15.33 -2.25 20.68
C GLN A 54 -14.52 -0.98 20.47
N SER A 55 -14.23 -0.25 21.55
CA SER A 55 -13.54 1.04 21.50
C SER A 55 -12.08 0.95 21.07
N ASP A 56 -11.49 -0.23 21.20
CA ASP A 56 -10.11 -0.60 20.84
C ASP A 56 -9.98 -1.16 19.42
N CYS A 57 -11.09 -1.32 18.69
CA CYS A 57 -11.06 -1.74 17.29
C CYS A 57 -11.04 -0.55 16.33
N TRP A 58 -9.99 -0.51 15.51
CA TRP A 58 -9.75 0.52 14.51
C TRP A 58 -9.73 -0.08 13.11
N VAL A 59 -10.13 0.72 12.12
CA VAL A 59 -10.06 0.36 10.71
C VAL A 59 -9.05 1.25 10.01
N THR A 60 -8.20 0.65 9.17
CA THR A 60 -7.27 1.36 8.29
C THR A 60 -7.30 0.74 6.89
N THR A 61 -6.65 1.39 5.93
CA THR A 61 -6.56 0.90 4.55
C THR A 61 -5.11 0.79 4.11
N MET A 62 -4.87 0.02 3.05
CA MET A 62 -3.64 0.10 2.27
C MET A 62 -4.05 -0.15 0.83
N VAL A 63 -4.24 0.93 0.07
CA VAL A 63 -4.75 0.89 -1.31
C VAL A 63 -3.88 1.76 -2.20
N ASP A 64 -3.55 1.30 -3.40
CA ASP A 64 -2.67 2.03 -4.31
C ASP A 64 -3.38 3.24 -4.94
N LEU A 65 -2.68 4.36 -5.06
CA LEU A 65 -3.15 5.57 -5.75
C LEU A 65 -3.42 5.31 -7.23
N TYR A 66 -2.55 4.56 -7.91
CA TYR A 66 -2.57 4.40 -9.37
C TYR A 66 -3.87 3.75 -9.88
N ALA A 67 -4.38 2.76 -9.14
CA ALA A 67 -5.61 2.05 -9.48
C ALA A 67 -6.83 2.61 -8.73
N PHE A 68 -6.70 3.75 -8.03
CA PHE A 68 -7.79 4.28 -7.23
C PHE A 68 -8.93 4.80 -8.13
N PRO A 69 -10.17 4.26 -8.03
CA PRO A 69 -11.26 4.55 -8.96
C PRO A 69 -12.01 5.84 -8.61
N TYR A 70 -11.28 6.94 -8.43
CA TYR A 70 -11.82 8.24 -7.99
C TYR A 70 -12.84 8.82 -8.98
N LEU A 71 -12.72 8.51 -10.28
CA LEU A 71 -13.63 8.95 -11.34
C LEU A 71 -15.10 8.51 -11.11
N GLN A 72 -15.33 7.51 -10.25
CA GLN A 72 -16.68 7.07 -9.88
C GLN A 72 -17.37 8.00 -8.87
N LYS A 73 -16.64 8.97 -8.31
CA LYS A 73 -17.14 10.00 -7.39
C LYS A 73 -16.98 11.37 -8.07
N PRO A 74 -17.98 11.83 -8.85
CA PRO A 74 -17.89 13.09 -9.59
C PRO A 74 -17.47 14.29 -8.74
N GLU A 75 -17.87 14.30 -7.47
CA GLU A 75 -17.56 15.33 -6.50
C GLU A 75 -16.09 15.31 -6.00
N TRP A 76 -15.32 14.27 -6.31
CA TRP A 76 -13.90 14.16 -5.97
C TRP A 76 -13.00 14.60 -7.13
N VAL A 77 -13.49 14.49 -8.37
CA VAL A 77 -12.69 14.63 -9.61
C VAL A 77 -11.95 15.97 -9.66
N ASN A 78 -12.67 17.09 -9.58
CA ASN A 78 -12.05 18.42 -9.69
C ASN A 78 -11.01 18.67 -8.59
N GLY A 79 -11.31 18.20 -7.37
CA GLY A 79 -10.40 18.35 -6.24
C GLY A 79 -9.14 17.49 -6.38
N PHE A 80 -9.28 16.28 -6.89
CA PHE A 80 -8.18 15.35 -7.13
C PHE A 80 -7.27 15.81 -8.27
N GLU A 81 -7.86 16.23 -9.40
CA GLU A 81 -7.12 16.69 -10.58
C GLU A 81 -6.43 18.03 -10.36
N GLY A 82 -6.95 18.86 -9.44
CA GLY A 82 -6.34 20.12 -9.05
C GLY A 82 -5.14 20.02 -8.10
N GLN A 83 -4.78 18.82 -7.63
CA GLN A 83 -3.64 18.65 -6.74
C GLN A 83 -2.29 18.74 -7.49
N PRO A 84 -1.28 19.39 -6.90
CA PRO A 84 -0.02 19.70 -7.58
C PRO A 84 0.86 18.48 -7.87
N ASP A 85 0.82 17.44 -7.03
CA ASP A 85 1.65 16.25 -7.14
C ASP A 85 0.94 15.00 -6.58
N GLY A 86 1.63 13.86 -6.63
CA GLY A 86 1.08 12.59 -6.17
C GLY A 86 0.80 12.53 -4.67
N LEU A 87 1.66 13.12 -3.83
CA LEU A 87 1.45 13.13 -2.38
C LEU A 87 0.21 13.93 -2.01
N HIS A 88 0.00 15.09 -2.63
CA HIS A 88 -1.21 15.89 -2.43
C HIS A 88 -2.47 15.17 -2.92
N LYS A 89 -2.37 14.36 -3.99
CA LYS A 89 -3.46 13.47 -4.44
C LYS A 89 -3.79 12.40 -3.40
N VAL A 90 -2.78 11.77 -2.80
CA VAL A 90 -2.95 10.81 -1.69
C VAL A 90 -3.66 11.47 -0.52
N LEU A 91 -3.15 12.60 -0.03
CA LEU A 91 -3.71 13.31 1.11
C LEU A 91 -5.16 13.78 0.84
N PHE A 92 -5.43 14.23 -0.39
CA PHE A 92 -6.79 14.55 -0.82
C PHE A 92 -7.72 13.34 -0.71
N LEU A 93 -7.33 12.18 -1.25
CA LEU A 93 -8.16 10.96 -1.19
C LEU A 93 -8.34 10.47 0.24
N GLU A 94 -7.32 10.50 1.07
CA GLU A 94 -7.40 10.14 2.49
C GLU A 94 -8.41 11.03 3.22
N ALA A 95 -8.37 12.34 2.98
CA ALA A 95 -9.35 13.28 3.54
C ALA A 95 -10.77 13.01 3.02
N ARG A 96 -10.94 12.68 1.73
CA ARG A 96 -12.25 12.30 1.16
C ARG A 96 -12.78 11.03 1.81
N LEU A 97 -11.95 10.00 1.96
CA LEU A 97 -12.32 8.75 2.62
C LEU A 97 -12.71 8.99 4.08
N LEU A 98 -11.97 9.81 4.82
CA LEU A 98 -12.32 10.15 6.21
C LEU A 98 -13.70 10.83 6.30
N ASN A 99 -14.00 11.73 5.36
CA ASN A 99 -15.29 12.44 5.30
C ASN A 99 -16.48 11.54 4.94
N GLU A 100 -16.28 10.32 4.46
CA GLU A 100 -17.36 9.34 4.27
C GLU A 100 -17.82 8.72 5.60
N PHE A 101 -17.06 8.91 6.69
CA PHE A 101 -17.29 8.29 8.00
C PHE A 101 -17.18 9.29 9.18
N PRO A 102 -17.85 10.46 9.14
CA PRO A 102 -17.69 11.51 10.16
C PRO A 102 -18.09 11.06 11.57
N GLU A 103 -18.98 10.07 11.68
CA GLU A 103 -19.43 9.49 12.95
C GLU A 103 -18.45 8.46 13.55
N PHE A 104 -17.42 8.06 12.82
CA PHE A 104 -16.47 7.01 13.21
C PHE A 104 -15.05 7.58 13.41
N PRO A 105 -14.67 7.98 14.64
CA PRO A 105 -13.32 8.49 14.90
C PRO A 105 -12.23 7.40 14.80
N ARG A 106 -12.63 6.12 14.72
CA ARG A 106 -11.74 4.95 14.69
C ARG A 106 -11.30 4.53 13.27
N PHE A 107 -11.24 5.49 12.36
CA PHE A 107 -10.81 5.25 10.97
C PHE A 107 -9.53 6.04 10.64
N ILE A 108 -8.50 5.31 10.21
CA ILE A 108 -7.20 5.86 9.79
C ILE A 108 -7.02 5.51 8.31
N PRO A 109 -7.41 6.37 7.35
CA PRO A 109 -7.19 6.08 5.93
C PRO A 109 -5.70 6.13 5.61
N TYR A 110 -5.29 5.25 4.70
CA TYR A 110 -3.98 5.28 4.06
C TYR A 110 -4.08 4.83 2.60
N VAL A 111 -3.56 5.68 1.71
CA VAL A 111 -3.47 5.44 0.26
C VAL A 111 -1.99 5.41 -0.11
N GLN A 112 -1.49 4.27 -0.57
CA GLN A 112 -0.11 4.10 -0.99
C GLN A 112 0.14 4.93 -2.27
N LEU A 113 1.05 5.90 -2.19
CA LEU A 113 1.39 6.80 -3.30
C LEU A 113 1.82 6.07 -4.57
N HIS A 114 2.55 4.97 -4.42
CA HIS A 114 3.07 4.15 -5.51
C HIS A 114 2.66 2.69 -5.33
N GLU A 115 3.16 1.79 -6.17
CA GLU A 115 3.01 0.36 -5.92
C GLU A 115 3.71 -0.02 -4.60
N TYR A 116 3.24 -1.09 -3.95
CA TYR A 116 3.90 -1.69 -2.79
C TYR A 116 5.42 -1.88 -2.99
N GLU A 117 5.85 -2.24 -4.20
CA GLU A 117 7.26 -2.40 -4.58
C GLU A 117 8.13 -1.16 -4.35
N ALA A 118 7.54 0.05 -4.27
CA ALA A 118 8.28 1.25 -3.89
C ALA A 118 8.95 1.09 -2.51
N LEU A 119 8.27 0.41 -1.57
CA LEU A 119 8.82 0.10 -0.25
C LEU A 119 9.99 -0.88 -0.35
N LEU A 120 9.99 -1.80 -1.32
CA LEU A 120 11.09 -2.75 -1.51
C LEU A 120 12.35 -2.08 -2.06
N LEU A 121 12.19 -1.04 -2.88
CA LEU A 121 13.29 -0.28 -3.45
C LEU A 121 14.06 0.57 -2.43
N THR A 122 13.60 0.61 -1.17
CA THR A 122 14.31 1.26 -0.06
C THR A 122 15.61 0.53 0.30
N ASP A 123 15.69 -0.77 0.00
CA ASP A 123 16.92 -1.57 0.11
C ASP A 123 16.98 -2.61 -1.00
N THR A 124 17.54 -2.19 -2.14
CA THR A 124 17.73 -3.03 -3.32
C THR A 124 18.69 -4.20 -3.09
N SER A 125 19.54 -4.16 -2.07
CA SER A 125 20.44 -5.28 -1.77
C SER A 125 19.66 -6.52 -1.34
N ARG A 126 18.55 -6.34 -0.60
CA ARG A 126 17.66 -7.44 -0.22
C ARG A 126 16.86 -8.00 -1.38
N ILE A 127 16.56 -7.18 -2.37
CA ILE A 127 16.02 -7.67 -3.64
C ILE A 127 17.06 -8.56 -4.32
N HIS A 128 18.33 -8.14 -4.39
CA HIS A 128 19.38 -8.94 -5.01
C HIS A 128 19.62 -10.26 -4.26
N ASP A 129 19.71 -10.22 -2.93
CA ASP A 129 19.91 -11.41 -2.08
C ASP A 129 18.85 -12.49 -2.36
N ALA A 130 17.59 -12.09 -2.57
CA ALA A 130 16.49 -13.01 -2.88
C ALA A 130 16.65 -13.76 -4.21
N PHE A 131 17.48 -13.25 -5.13
CA PHE A 131 17.69 -13.81 -6.46
C PHE A 131 19.18 -14.04 -6.80
N ALA A 132 20.08 -13.98 -5.80
CA ALA A 132 21.52 -13.97 -6.02
C ALA A 132 22.05 -15.23 -6.72
N ASP A 133 21.37 -16.37 -6.54
CA ASP A 133 21.73 -17.64 -7.20
C ASP A 133 21.51 -17.62 -8.72
N HIS A 134 20.63 -16.75 -9.21
CA HIS A 134 20.22 -16.71 -10.62
C HIS A 134 20.74 -15.48 -11.36
N TYR A 135 21.14 -14.42 -10.65
CA TYR A 135 21.52 -13.14 -11.25
C TYR A 135 22.87 -12.63 -10.73
N PRO A 136 23.73 -12.08 -11.61
CA PRO A 136 25.03 -11.56 -11.20
C PRO A 136 24.90 -10.25 -10.41
N ALA A 137 25.95 -9.92 -9.64
CA ALA A 137 26.02 -8.67 -8.85
C ALA A 137 25.79 -7.39 -9.69
N ASN A 138 26.11 -7.40 -10.99
CA ASN A 138 25.84 -6.29 -11.90
C ASN A 138 24.34 -5.95 -12.01
N SER A 139 23.43 -6.91 -11.79
CA SER A 139 21.98 -6.63 -11.76
C SER A 139 21.60 -5.65 -10.65
N LEU A 140 22.24 -5.75 -9.48
CA LEU A 140 22.06 -4.79 -8.38
C LEU A 140 22.57 -3.40 -8.74
N GLU A 141 23.75 -3.32 -9.36
CA GLU A 141 24.32 -2.04 -9.80
C GLU A 141 23.42 -1.32 -10.81
N LEU A 142 22.85 -2.06 -11.75
CA LEU A 142 21.91 -1.53 -12.74
C LEU A 142 20.58 -1.08 -12.11
N LEU A 143 20.03 -1.86 -11.17
CA LEU A 143 18.83 -1.46 -10.42
C LEU A 143 19.08 -0.19 -9.61
N ASN A 144 20.21 -0.11 -8.92
CA ASN A 144 20.63 1.08 -8.19
C ASN A 144 20.82 2.29 -9.11
N GLY A 145 21.37 2.09 -10.31
CA GLY A 145 21.49 3.12 -11.33
C GLY A 145 20.13 3.69 -11.74
N ASP A 146 19.13 2.83 -11.92
CA ASP A 146 17.78 3.23 -12.32
C ASP A 146 17.06 4.07 -11.25
N ILE A 147 17.39 3.90 -9.95
CA ILE A 147 16.72 4.60 -8.84
C ILE A 147 17.57 5.68 -8.16
N ARG A 148 18.84 5.87 -8.56
CA ARG A 148 19.84 6.70 -7.84
C ARG A 148 19.40 8.13 -7.49
N ASN A 149 18.50 8.71 -8.26
CA ASN A 149 18.02 10.10 -8.07
C ASN A 149 16.54 10.17 -7.69
N LEU A 150 15.96 9.07 -7.22
CA LEU A 150 14.54 8.99 -6.88
C LEU A 150 14.44 8.62 -5.41
N ALA A 151 13.77 9.45 -4.61
CA ALA A 151 13.28 8.98 -3.32
C ALA A 151 12.29 7.83 -3.58
N PRO A 152 12.20 6.81 -2.72
CA PRO A 152 11.26 5.69 -2.88
C PRO A 152 9.80 6.14 -3.11
N GLU A 153 9.38 7.22 -2.46
CA GLU A 153 8.07 7.88 -2.67
C GLU A 153 7.94 8.67 -3.99
N ASP A 154 9.03 8.85 -4.74
CA ASP A 154 9.11 9.54 -6.03
C ASP A 154 9.50 8.60 -7.20
N VAL A 155 9.62 7.29 -6.96
CA VAL A 155 10.15 6.34 -7.96
C VAL A 155 9.25 6.21 -9.20
N ASN A 156 7.96 6.54 -9.10
CA ASN A 156 7.03 6.38 -10.22
C ASN A 156 6.98 7.62 -11.14
N GLN A 157 7.56 7.48 -12.33
CA GLN A 157 7.52 8.51 -13.38
C GLN A 157 6.67 8.10 -14.61
N GLY A 158 5.90 7.01 -14.53
CA GLY A 158 5.07 6.54 -15.65
C GLY A 158 4.94 5.02 -15.79
N GLN A 159 4.17 4.59 -16.80
CA GLN A 159 3.76 3.19 -17.00
C GLN A 159 4.93 2.20 -17.20
N HIS A 160 6.06 2.68 -17.73
CA HIS A 160 7.27 1.86 -17.96
C HIS A 160 8.32 2.00 -16.84
N SER A 161 8.11 2.90 -15.87
CA SER A 161 9.04 3.20 -14.77
C SER A 161 8.42 2.95 -13.40
N ALA A 162 7.30 2.24 -13.35
CA ALA A 162 6.67 1.78 -12.11
C ALA A 162 7.64 0.92 -11.27
N PRO A 163 7.58 0.99 -9.94
CA PRO A 163 8.48 0.27 -9.05
C PRO A 163 8.62 -1.22 -9.38
N SER A 164 7.50 -1.94 -9.58
CA SER A 164 7.55 -3.37 -9.90
C SER A 164 8.20 -3.65 -11.26
N LYS A 165 8.03 -2.76 -12.24
CA LYS A 165 8.66 -2.91 -13.56
C LYS A 165 10.17 -2.69 -13.51
N ARG A 166 10.67 -1.83 -12.61
CA ARG A 166 12.12 -1.68 -12.37
C ARG A 166 12.73 -2.95 -11.78
N ILE A 167 12.04 -3.59 -10.83
CA ILE A 167 12.48 -4.88 -10.28
C ILE A 167 12.48 -5.94 -11.38
N ILE A 168 11.36 -6.12 -12.09
CA ILE A 168 11.20 -7.14 -13.14
C ILE A 168 12.23 -6.98 -14.27
N LYS A 169 12.63 -5.75 -14.60
CA LYS A 169 13.65 -5.48 -15.62
C LYS A 169 14.98 -6.19 -15.32
N TYR A 170 15.36 -6.31 -14.06
CA TYR A 170 16.62 -6.92 -13.63
C TYR A 170 16.45 -8.30 -12.97
N TYR A 171 15.25 -8.58 -12.48
CA TYR A 171 14.85 -9.84 -11.85
C TYR A 171 13.49 -10.32 -12.40
N PRO A 172 13.43 -10.82 -13.66
CA PRO A 172 12.19 -11.27 -14.28
C PRO A 172 11.35 -12.26 -13.45
N GLU A 173 12.00 -13.16 -12.69
CA GLU A 173 11.35 -14.13 -11.79
C GLU A 173 10.46 -13.49 -10.72
N TYR A 174 10.66 -12.20 -10.42
CA TYR A 174 9.76 -11.45 -9.55
C TYR A 174 8.33 -11.41 -10.13
N GLU A 175 8.16 -11.34 -11.45
CA GLU A 175 6.84 -11.25 -12.09
C GLU A 175 5.99 -12.51 -11.87
N ASP A 176 6.62 -13.67 -11.86
CA ASP A 176 5.93 -14.98 -11.76
C ASP A 176 5.23 -15.17 -10.41
N ASN A 177 5.76 -14.55 -9.35
CA ASN A 177 5.19 -14.66 -8.02
C ASN A 177 5.39 -13.41 -7.16
N LYS A 178 4.97 -12.26 -7.70
CA LYS A 178 5.07 -10.96 -7.00
C LYS A 178 4.57 -10.99 -5.55
N PRO A 179 3.39 -11.58 -5.21
CA PRO A 179 2.90 -11.53 -3.84
C PRO A 179 3.81 -12.25 -2.84
N VAL A 180 4.39 -13.38 -3.24
CA VAL A 180 5.30 -14.14 -2.36
C VAL A 180 6.64 -13.44 -2.26
N TRP A 181 7.25 -13.10 -3.40
CA TRP A 181 8.55 -12.42 -3.42
C TRP A 181 8.50 -11.08 -2.70
N GLY A 182 7.49 -10.26 -2.97
CA GLY A 182 7.32 -8.97 -2.31
C GLY A 182 7.10 -9.10 -0.80
N SER A 183 6.46 -10.19 -0.33
CA SER A 183 6.29 -10.44 1.10
C SER A 183 7.57 -10.93 1.79
N LEU A 184 8.37 -11.75 1.10
CA LEU A 184 9.65 -12.27 1.63
C LEU A 184 10.70 -11.16 1.68
N ILE A 185 10.88 -10.44 0.57
CA ILE A 185 11.84 -9.34 0.48
C ILE A 185 11.51 -8.25 1.53
N ALA A 186 10.25 -7.88 1.70
CA ALA A 186 9.87 -6.92 2.73
C ALA A 186 10.19 -7.38 4.15
N GLN A 187 10.12 -8.69 4.43
CA GLN A 187 10.52 -9.23 5.74
C GLN A 187 12.03 -9.09 5.95
N GLU A 188 12.83 -9.34 4.92
CA GLU A 188 14.29 -9.18 4.97
C GLU A 188 14.73 -7.72 5.08
N ILE A 189 14.03 -6.79 4.43
CA ILE A 189 14.28 -5.33 4.56
C ILE A 189 13.89 -4.87 5.96
N GLY A 190 12.73 -5.31 6.46
CA GLY A 190 12.15 -4.83 7.70
C GLY A 190 11.51 -3.45 7.55
N ILE A 191 10.78 -3.03 8.58
CA ILE A 191 9.97 -1.81 8.50
C ILE A 191 10.79 -0.52 8.66
N GLU A 192 11.88 -0.58 9.43
CA GLU A 192 12.68 0.60 9.79
C GLU A 192 13.34 1.29 8.58
N PRO A 193 13.99 0.57 7.64
CA PRO A 193 14.44 1.19 6.39
C PRO A 193 13.30 1.83 5.60
N MET A 194 12.13 1.17 5.54
CA MET A 194 10.97 1.68 4.82
C MET A 194 10.44 2.98 5.43
N ARG A 195 10.32 3.05 6.76
CA ARG A 195 9.91 4.28 7.48
C ARG A 195 10.86 5.43 7.22
N ARG A 196 12.17 5.21 7.34
CA ARG A 196 13.16 6.26 7.11
C ARG A 196 13.13 6.84 5.70
N ALA A 197 12.81 6.01 4.71
CA ALA A 197 12.83 6.39 3.31
C ALA A 197 11.48 6.90 2.78
N CYS A 198 10.39 6.61 3.49
CA CYS A 198 9.02 6.93 3.08
C CYS A 198 8.27 7.68 4.20
N PRO A 199 8.35 9.03 4.25
CA PRO A 199 7.71 9.84 5.29
C PRO A 199 6.18 9.67 5.40
N HIS A 200 5.46 9.47 4.29
CA HIS A 200 4.01 9.24 4.32
C HIS A 200 3.68 7.87 4.92
N PHE A 201 4.44 6.85 4.56
CA PHE A 201 4.34 5.52 5.18
C PHE A 201 4.71 5.55 6.68
N ASP A 202 5.77 6.26 7.06
CA ASP A 202 6.15 6.44 8.46
C ASP A 202 5.07 7.12 9.29
N ALA A 203 4.45 8.18 8.76
CA ALA A 203 3.35 8.86 9.42
C ALA A 203 2.16 7.92 9.67
N TRP A 204 1.84 7.05 8.71
CA TRP A 204 0.81 6.03 8.88
C TRP A 204 1.17 5.01 9.95
N ILE A 205 2.37 4.42 9.90
CA ILE A 205 2.82 3.46 10.91
C ILE A 205 2.82 4.08 12.30
N SER A 206 3.32 5.30 12.44
CA SER A 206 3.36 6.01 13.73
C SER A 206 1.95 6.20 14.33
N ARG A 207 0.94 6.46 13.49
CA ARG A 207 -0.46 6.54 13.94
C ARG A 207 -1.00 5.19 14.40
N LEU A 208 -0.60 4.09 13.74
CA LEU A 208 -1.00 2.75 14.15
C LEU A 208 -0.31 2.35 15.46
N GLU A 209 0.99 2.63 15.62
CA GLU A 209 1.75 2.36 16.84
C GLU A 209 1.14 3.03 18.08
N ALA A 210 0.65 4.25 17.92
CA ALA A 210 0.00 5.01 18.99
C ALA A 210 -1.36 4.43 19.46
N LEU A 211 -1.88 3.39 18.80
CA LEU A 211 -3.12 2.72 19.22
C LEU A 211 -2.91 1.69 20.34
N GLY A 212 -1.69 1.20 20.53
CA GLY A 212 -1.35 0.24 21.57
C GLY A 212 -0.87 0.86 22.87
N SER A 213 -0.78 2.20 22.93
CA SER A 213 -0.38 2.96 24.11
C SER A 213 -1.54 3.42 24.98
#